data_AF-A0A6S6S2J0-F1
#
_entry.id   AF-A0A6S6S2J0-F1
#
_cell.length_a   1.000
_cell.length_b   1.000
_cell.length_c   1.000
_cell.angle_alpha   90.00
_cell.angle_beta   90.00
_cell.angle_gamma   90.00
#
_symmetry.space_group_name_H-M   'P 1'
#
loop_
_entity.id
_entity.type
_entity.pdbx_description
1 polymer ?
#
loop_
_entity_poly.entity_id
_entity_poly.type
_entity_poly.pdbx_seq_one_letter_code
_entity_poly.pdbx_strand_id
1 'polypeptide(L)'
;MPIYDLSYDMTTLLSPEERNAMRKGVISQRQVWIKQQAHYYLEAGIDIEIKVIWHKKAYEAIIQEVIADKHDLLLKMAHQNDRFDAMIFTSLDRHLLRKCRCPVWMVKDKVWSNDGGILVAVNLSNEESYHDKLNIKLIKETENISHQIVKNPHIHLVSVYPVAPINIAIELPDFDPNIYNQALLAHHLVAMKKLRQRFTIDEKYTHVVEGSSEKKSLKPVTNYMQVLLYCVF
;
A
#
# COMPACT_ATOMS: atom_id res chain seq x y z
N MET A 1 6.32 -17.60 -4.32
CA MET A 1 5.56 -17.90 -3.08
C MET A 1 6.43 -18.68 -2.09
N PRO A 2 6.77 -18.10 -0.91
CA PRO A 2 7.40 -18.85 0.16
C PRO A 2 6.39 -19.76 0.88
N ILE A 3 6.80 -20.98 1.17
CA ILE A 3 6.03 -21.96 1.94
C ILE A 3 6.87 -22.50 3.10
N TYR A 4 6.20 -22.84 4.19
CA TYR A 4 6.79 -23.52 5.33
C TYR A 4 5.70 -24.33 6.03
N ASP A 5 6.02 -25.54 6.42
CA ASP A 5 5.12 -26.39 7.21
C ASP A 5 5.69 -26.54 8.62
N LEU A 6 4.92 -26.16 9.64
CA LEU A 6 5.35 -26.28 11.04
C LEU A 6 5.52 -27.75 11.46
N SER A 7 4.78 -28.68 10.84
CA SER A 7 4.95 -30.11 11.08
C SER A 7 6.37 -30.58 10.74
N TYR A 8 7.09 -29.87 9.85
CA TYR A 8 8.50 -30.10 9.56
C TYR A 8 9.38 -30.00 10.81
N ASP A 9 9.12 -29.04 11.71
CA ASP A 9 9.87 -28.89 12.96
C ASP A 9 9.57 -30.05 13.95
N MET A 10 8.45 -30.75 13.76
CA MET A 10 8.03 -31.90 14.57
C MET A 10 8.54 -33.24 13.98
N THR A 11 9.24 -33.22 12.84
CA THR A 11 9.82 -34.41 12.19
C THR A 11 11.23 -34.77 12.70
N THR A 12 11.45 -34.69 14.01
CA THR A 12 12.73 -35.06 14.63
C THR A 12 13.10 -36.53 14.41
N LEU A 13 12.09 -37.37 14.13
CA LEU A 13 12.23 -38.80 13.81
C LEU A 13 12.59 -39.09 12.35
N LEU A 14 12.45 -38.13 11.43
CA LEU A 14 12.79 -38.33 10.02
C LEU A 14 14.28 -38.11 9.77
N SER A 15 14.85 -38.91 8.88
CA SER A 15 16.19 -38.70 8.35
C SER A 15 16.29 -37.38 7.58
N PRO A 16 17.50 -36.80 7.42
CA PRO A 16 17.70 -35.62 6.58
C PRO A 16 17.22 -35.81 5.13
N GLU A 17 17.31 -37.01 4.57
CA GLU A 17 16.84 -37.33 3.22
C GLU A 17 15.32 -37.35 3.14
N GLU A 18 14.66 -37.96 4.12
CA GLU A 18 13.19 -37.99 4.20
C GLU A 18 12.61 -36.58 4.34
N ARG A 19 13.24 -35.72 5.16
CA ARG A 19 12.84 -34.31 5.26
C ARG A 19 13.01 -33.55 3.94
N ASN A 20 14.11 -33.78 3.22
CA ASN A 20 14.33 -33.17 1.92
C ASN A 20 13.34 -33.65 0.86
N ALA A 21 13.00 -34.94 0.86
CA ALA A 21 11.99 -35.51 -0.02
C ALA A 21 10.60 -34.92 0.27
N MET A 22 10.23 -34.80 1.55
CA MET A 22 8.98 -34.15 1.97
C MET A 22 8.92 -32.69 1.52
N ARG A 23 9.99 -31.92 1.77
CA ARG A 23 10.10 -30.52 1.31
C ARG A 23 9.91 -30.40 -0.20
N LYS A 24 10.59 -31.23 -1.00
CA LYS A 24 10.45 -31.25 -2.46
C LYS A 24 9.02 -31.60 -2.89
N GLY A 25 8.40 -32.57 -2.21
CA GLY A 25 7.00 -32.96 -2.46
C GLY A 25 6.04 -31.80 -2.29
N VAL A 26 6.11 -31.08 -1.16
CA VAL A 26 5.24 -29.91 -0.89
C VAL A 26 5.49 -28.78 -1.88
N ILE A 27 6.75 -28.48 -2.22
CA ILE A 27 7.08 -27.46 -3.22
C ILE A 27 6.45 -27.83 -4.57
N SER A 28 6.68 -29.05 -5.05
CA SER A 28 6.17 -29.54 -6.33
C SER A 28 4.65 -29.49 -6.40
N GLN A 29 3.97 -29.97 -5.34
CA GLN A 29 2.51 -29.92 -5.24
C GLN A 29 1.98 -28.48 -5.34
N ARG A 30 2.63 -27.53 -4.65
CA ARG A 30 2.25 -26.12 -4.69
C ARG A 30 2.53 -25.45 -6.04
N GLN A 31 3.61 -25.82 -6.72
CA GLN A 31 3.90 -25.34 -8.08
C GLN A 31 2.81 -25.78 -9.05
N VAL A 32 2.42 -27.06 -9.01
CA VAL A 32 1.33 -27.59 -9.84
C VAL A 32 0.02 -26.86 -9.54
N TRP A 33 -0.31 -26.68 -8.27
CA TRP A 33 -1.54 -25.98 -7.87
C TRP A 33 -1.57 -24.53 -8.38
N ILE A 34 -0.48 -23.75 -8.25
CA ILE A 34 -0.41 -22.38 -8.79
C ILE A 34 -0.54 -22.39 -10.32
N LYS A 35 0.13 -23.34 -11.00
CA LYS A 35 0.06 -23.47 -12.45
C LYS A 35 -1.35 -23.75 -12.95
N GLN A 36 -2.13 -24.53 -12.20
CA GLN A 36 -3.55 -24.74 -12.48
C GLN A 36 -4.37 -23.45 -12.36
N GLN A 37 -4.10 -22.61 -11.35
CA GLN A 37 -4.80 -21.32 -11.22
C GLN A 37 -4.42 -20.34 -12.34
N ALA A 38 -3.18 -20.39 -12.82
CA ALA A 38 -2.65 -19.51 -13.86
C ALA A 38 -2.92 -20.01 -15.29
N HIS A 39 -3.58 -21.16 -15.46
CA HIS A 39 -3.67 -21.89 -16.72
C HIS A 39 -4.16 -21.03 -17.89
N TYR A 40 -5.30 -20.34 -17.73
CA TYR A 40 -5.86 -19.50 -18.79
C TYR A 40 -4.95 -18.32 -19.18
N TYR A 41 -4.20 -17.76 -18.23
CA TYR A 41 -3.27 -16.67 -18.51
C TYR A 41 -2.03 -17.16 -19.28
N LEU A 42 -1.52 -18.34 -18.91
CA LEU A 42 -0.41 -18.99 -19.61
C LEU A 42 -0.80 -19.34 -21.05
N GLU A 43 -2.01 -19.87 -21.27
CA GLU A 43 -2.52 -20.17 -22.62
C GLU A 43 -2.74 -18.91 -23.47
N ALA A 44 -3.11 -17.79 -22.83
CA ALA A 44 -3.21 -16.49 -23.47
C ALA A 44 -1.85 -15.87 -23.81
N GLY A 45 -0.73 -16.53 -23.49
CA GLY A 45 0.63 -16.06 -23.79
C GLY A 45 1.18 -15.04 -22.79
N ILE A 46 0.56 -14.90 -21.61
CA ILE A 46 1.11 -14.07 -20.54
C ILE A 46 2.31 -14.79 -19.93
N ASP A 47 3.46 -14.10 -19.89
CA ASP A 47 4.69 -14.62 -19.29
C ASP A 47 4.56 -14.63 -17.76
N ILE A 48 4.39 -15.83 -17.19
CA ILE A 48 4.25 -16.04 -15.75
C ILE A 48 5.25 -17.10 -15.29
N GLU A 49 6.29 -16.66 -14.58
CA GLU A 49 7.22 -17.54 -13.90
C GLU A 49 6.67 -17.98 -12.53
N ILE A 50 6.55 -19.29 -12.31
CA ILE A 50 6.05 -19.86 -11.06
C ILE A 50 7.20 -20.32 -10.17
N LYS A 51 7.59 -19.47 -9.21
CA LYS A 51 8.60 -19.79 -8.20
C LYS A 51 7.98 -20.12 -6.85
N VAL A 52 8.21 -21.34 -6.36
CA VAL A 52 7.83 -21.77 -5.01
C VAL A 52 9.09 -22.12 -4.24
N ILE A 53 9.28 -21.49 -3.09
CA ILE A 53 10.48 -21.66 -2.27
C ILE A 53 10.09 -22.06 -0.86
N TRP A 54 10.93 -22.86 -0.21
CA TRP A 54 10.75 -23.20 1.19
C TRP A 54 11.48 -22.21 2.07
N HIS A 55 10.76 -21.44 2.87
CA HIS A 55 11.35 -20.41 3.72
C HIS A 55 10.51 -20.17 4.98
N LYS A 56 11.14 -20.26 6.16
CA LYS A 56 10.46 -20.12 7.46
C LYS A 56 9.81 -18.76 7.67
N LYS A 57 10.41 -17.70 7.12
CA LYS A 57 9.91 -16.33 7.23
C LYS A 57 9.49 -15.79 5.87
N ALA A 58 8.20 -15.80 5.58
CA ALA A 58 7.67 -15.43 4.27
C ALA A 58 8.10 -14.03 3.81
N TYR A 59 8.05 -13.01 4.69
CA TYR A 59 8.38 -11.64 4.31
C TYR A 59 9.85 -11.47 3.90
N GLU A 60 10.79 -12.18 4.54
CA GLU A 60 12.22 -12.10 4.22
C GLU A 60 12.48 -12.68 2.83
N ALA A 61 11.90 -13.86 2.55
CA ALA A 61 12.00 -14.51 1.26
C ALA A 61 11.47 -13.62 0.13
N ILE A 62 10.32 -12.98 0.34
CA ILE A 62 9.71 -12.08 -0.65
C ILE A 62 10.59 -10.85 -0.89
N ILE A 63 11.12 -10.22 0.17
CA ILE A 63 11.96 -9.03 0.01
C ILE A 63 13.30 -9.38 -0.66
N GLN A 64 13.88 -10.55 -0.34
CA GLN A 64 15.10 -11.03 -1.01
C GLN A 64 14.88 -11.24 -2.50
N GLU A 65 13.75 -11.84 -2.89
CA GLU A 65 13.35 -12.01 -4.28
C GLU A 65 13.26 -10.66 -5.02
N VAL A 66 12.51 -9.71 -4.44
CA VAL A 66 12.38 -8.34 -4.98
C VAL A 66 13.72 -7.69 -5.23
N ILE A 67 14.68 -7.87 -4.32
CA ILE A 67 16.01 -7.27 -4.44
C ILE A 67 16.86 -8.02 -5.48
N ALA A 68 16.85 -9.36 -5.47
CA ALA A 68 17.67 -10.20 -6.34
C ALA A 68 17.30 -10.00 -7.80
N ASP A 69 16.00 -10.05 -8.10
CA ASP A 69 15.47 -10.00 -9.46
C ASP A 69 15.00 -8.59 -9.86
N LYS A 70 15.23 -7.61 -8.98
CA LYS A 70 14.94 -6.17 -9.19
C LYS A 70 13.49 -5.92 -9.63
N HIS A 71 12.53 -6.58 -8.99
CA HIS A 71 11.11 -6.35 -9.25
C HIS A 71 10.74 -4.89 -8.99
N ASP A 72 9.92 -4.34 -9.89
CA ASP A 72 9.45 -2.95 -9.89
C ASP A 72 8.17 -2.75 -9.06
N LEU A 73 7.36 -3.79 -8.91
CA LEU A 73 6.09 -3.75 -8.18
C LEU A 73 5.83 -5.07 -7.45
N LEU A 74 5.39 -4.97 -6.20
CA LEU A 74 4.89 -6.11 -5.44
C LEU A 74 3.36 -6.06 -5.32
N LEU A 75 2.69 -7.01 -5.97
CA LEU A 75 1.24 -7.20 -5.86
C LEU A 75 0.91 -8.23 -4.78
N LYS A 76 0.03 -7.88 -3.84
CA LYS A 76 -0.47 -8.82 -2.83
C LYS A 76 -1.93 -8.58 -2.52
N MET A 77 -2.74 -9.64 -2.52
CA MET A 77 -4.13 -9.56 -2.08
C MET A 77 -4.23 -9.24 -0.57
N ALA A 78 -5.14 -8.32 -0.23
CA ALA A 78 -5.60 -8.04 1.13
C ALA A 78 -7.08 -8.41 1.23
N HIS A 79 -7.43 -9.20 2.25
CA HIS A 79 -8.81 -9.57 2.50
C HIS A 79 -9.61 -8.40 3.10
N GLN A 80 -10.81 -8.20 2.58
CA GLN A 80 -11.82 -7.35 3.20
C GLN A 80 -12.89 -8.24 3.83
N ASN A 81 -13.12 -8.12 5.14
CA ASN A 81 -14.22 -8.85 5.79
C ASN A 81 -15.53 -8.08 5.56
N ASP A 82 -16.58 -8.73 5.09
CA ASP A 82 -17.85 -8.08 4.75
C ASP A 82 -18.54 -7.39 5.95
N ARG A 83 -18.16 -7.74 7.19
CA ARG A 83 -18.67 -7.06 8.40
C ARG A 83 -17.96 -5.75 8.74
N PHE A 84 -16.80 -5.48 8.16
CA PHE A 84 -16.01 -4.28 8.44
C PHE A 84 -15.59 -3.61 7.14
N ASP A 85 -15.83 -2.30 6.99
CA ASP A 85 -15.33 -1.49 5.85
C ASP A 85 -13.79 -1.35 5.83
N ALA A 86 -13.04 -2.23 6.51
CA ALA A 86 -11.60 -2.19 6.64
C ALA A 86 -10.94 -3.44 6.06
N MET A 87 -9.92 -3.20 5.24
CA MET A 87 -8.92 -4.20 4.93
C MET A 87 -8.31 -4.75 6.21
N ILE A 88 -8.17 -6.07 6.29
CA ILE A 88 -7.46 -6.74 7.36
C ILE A 88 -6.02 -6.98 6.91
N PHE A 89 -5.08 -6.30 7.57
CA PHE A 89 -3.65 -6.49 7.33
C PHE A 89 -3.06 -7.51 8.30
N THR A 90 -2.56 -8.61 7.73
CA THR A 90 -1.81 -9.65 8.43
C THR A 90 -0.43 -9.16 8.87
N SER A 91 0.25 -9.93 9.72
CA SER A 91 1.64 -9.64 10.10
C SER A 91 2.57 -9.58 8.88
N LEU A 92 2.35 -10.43 7.88
CA LEU A 92 3.10 -10.42 6.62
C LEU A 92 2.91 -9.09 5.88
N ASP A 93 1.66 -8.61 5.74
CA ASP A 93 1.36 -7.36 5.05
C ASP A 93 2.07 -6.17 5.69
N ARG A 94 2.01 -6.10 7.03
CA ARG A 94 2.68 -5.04 7.80
C ARG A 94 4.20 -5.10 7.70
N HIS A 95 4.79 -6.27 7.48
CA HIS A 95 6.22 -6.38 7.22
C HIS A 95 6.58 -5.91 5.82
N LEU A 96 5.80 -6.31 4.81
CA LEU A 96 6.01 -5.90 3.42
C LEU A 96 5.88 -4.38 3.27
N LEU A 97 4.79 -3.80 3.78
CA LEU A 97 4.54 -2.35 3.74
C LEU A 97 5.63 -1.49 4.41
N ARG A 98 6.37 -2.06 5.36
CA ARG A 98 7.44 -1.33 6.08
C ARG A 98 8.85 -1.57 5.54
N LYS A 99 9.08 -2.68 4.83
CA LYS A 99 10.44 -3.15 4.54
C LYS A 99 10.71 -3.46 3.06
N CYS A 100 9.67 -3.55 2.23
CA CYS A 100 9.85 -3.83 0.80
C CYS A 100 10.62 -2.68 0.11
N ARG A 101 11.41 -3.02 -0.90
CA ARG A 101 12.27 -2.08 -1.63
C ARG A 101 11.64 -1.54 -2.92
N CYS A 102 10.49 -2.06 -3.31
CA CYS A 102 9.65 -1.56 -4.39
C CYS A 102 8.29 -1.11 -3.84
N PRO A 103 7.50 -0.34 -4.62
CA PRO A 103 6.08 -0.14 -4.38
C PRO A 103 5.34 -1.44 -4.03
N VAL A 104 4.47 -1.37 -3.03
CA VAL A 104 3.60 -2.48 -2.60
C VAL A 104 2.15 -2.12 -2.90
N TRP A 105 1.52 -2.88 -3.79
CA TRP A 105 0.10 -2.73 -4.13
C TRP A 105 -0.71 -3.82 -3.46
N MET A 106 -1.47 -3.41 -2.43
CA MET A 106 -2.43 -4.24 -1.74
C MET A 106 -3.76 -4.29 -2.53
N VAL A 107 -4.04 -5.42 -3.19
CA VAL A 107 -5.21 -5.59 -4.06
C VAL A 107 -6.40 -6.08 -3.23
N LYS A 108 -7.53 -5.37 -3.29
CA LYS A 108 -8.79 -5.80 -2.64
C LYS A 108 -9.37 -7.02 -3.35
N ASP A 109 -10.04 -7.88 -2.61
CA ASP A 109 -10.85 -8.99 -3.13
C ASP A 109 -12.24 -8.54 -3.63
N LYS A 110 -12.32 -7.33 -4.21
CA LYS A 110 -13.56 -6.76 -4.77
C LYS A 110 -13.30 -6.17 -6.16
N VAL A 111 -14.33 -6.21 -7.00
CA VAL A 111 -14.27 -5.67 -8.37
C VAL A 111 -14.02 -4.16 -8.32
N TRP A 112 -13.14 -3.69 -9.19
CA TRP A 112 -12.89 -2.26 -9.40
C TRP A 112 -14.11 -1.61 -10.06
N SER A 113 -14.62 -0.52 -9.49
CA SER A 113 -15.73 0.25 -10.09
C SER A 113 -15.26 1.04 -11.31
N ASN A 114 -15.98 1.00 -12.43
CA ASN A 114 -15.58 1.68 -13.68
C ASN A 114 -15.33 3.20 -13.51
N ASP A 115 -15.98 3.85 -12.55
CA ASP A 115 -15.79 5.27 -12.21
C ASP A 115 -14.82 5.50 -11.02
N GLY A 116 -14.11 4.45 -10.59
CA GLY A 116 -13.24 4.49 -9.42
C GLY A 116 -12.09 5.47 -9.59
N GLY A 117 -12.06 6.50 -8.74
CA GLY A 117 -10.95 7.45 -8.64
C GLY A 117 -9.73 6.83 -7.95
N ILE A 118 -8.56 7.42 -8.22
CA ILE A 118 -7.28 7.05 -7.60
C ILE A 118 -6.93 8.15 -6.61
N LEU A 119 -6.73 7.79 -5.35
CA LEU A 119 -6.43 8.76 -4.29
C LEU A 119 -4.97 8.67 -3.85
N VAL A 120 -4.27 9.80 -3.92
CA VAL A 120 -2.90 9.95 -3.41
C VAL A 120 -2.92 10.74 -2.12
N ALA A 121 -2.47 10.11 -1.03
CA ALA A 121 -2.26 10.81 0.24
C ALA A 121 -0.92 11.54 0.23
N VAL A 122 -0.93 12.83 0.51
CA VAL A 122 0.25 13.69 0.54
C VAL A 122 0.45 14.30 1.92
N ASN A 123 1.70 14.30 2.39
CA ASN A 123 2.05 14.96 3.64
C ASN A 123 2.45 16.41 3.36
N LEU A 124 1.64 17.36 3.83
CA LEU A 124 1.86 18.79 3.67
C LEU A 124 2.08 19.51 5.02
N SER A 125 2.26 18.75 6.11
CA SER A 125 2.38 19.32 7.46
C SER A 125 3.80 19.70 7.84
N ASN A 126 4.80 19.06 7.21
CA ASN A 126 6.19 19.19 7.60
C ASN A 126 6.99 19.99 6.56
N GLU A 127 7.82 20.92 7.04
CA GLU A 127 8.67 21.77 6.20
C GLU A 127 9.91 21.05 5.64
N GLU A 128 10.15 19.81 6.07
CA GLU A 128 11.33 19.06 5.65
C GLU A 128 11.24 18.65 4.18
N SER A 129 12.26 19.04 3.40
CA SER A 129 12.28 18.88 1.94
C SER A 129 12.13 17.44 1.42
N TYR A 130 12.31 16.42 2.26
CA TYR A 130 12.11 15.03 1.84
C TYR A 130 10.63 14.67 1.68
N HIS A 131 9.71 15.32 2.40
CA HIS A 131 8.28 15.11 2.21
C HIS A 131 7.81 15.60 0.84
N ASP A 132 8.30 16.75 0.39
CA ASP A 132 8.05 17.25 -0.96
C ASP A 132 8.53 16.27 -2.03
N LYS A 133 9.76 15.75 -1.88
CA LYS A 133 10.32 14.74 -2.79
C LYS A 133 9.47 13.48 -2.83
N LEU A 134 9.00 13.01 -1.68
CA LEU A 134 8.13 11.85 -1.59
C LEU A 134 6.77 12.10 -2.24
N ASN A 135 6.11 13.23 -1.96
CA ASN A 135 4.84 13.60 -2.58
C ASN A 135 4.94 13.64 -4.11
N ILE A 136 6.01 14.25 -4.64
CA ILE A 136 6.29 14.29 -6.09
C ILE A 136 6.45 12.88 -6.65
N LYS A 137 7.20 12.01 -5.95
CA LYS A 137 7.38 10.62 -6.37
C LYS A 137 6.05 9.88 -6.40
N LEU A 138 5.24 10.00 -5.35
CA LEU A 138 3.92 9.36 -5.25
C LEU A 138 3.03 9.73 -6.44
N ILE A 139 2.88 11.02 -6.73
CA ILE A 139 2.01 11.50 -7.81
C ILE A 139 2.51 11.01 -9.18
N LYS A 140 3.82 11.08 -9.43
CA LYS A 140 4.42 10.60 -10.70
C LYS A 140 4.20 9.10 -10.93
N GLU A 141 4.44 8.29 -9.91
CA GLU A 141 4.22 6.84 -10.02
C GLU A 141 2.74 6.53 -10.22
N THR A 142 1.85 7.26 -9.54
CA THR A 142 0.41 7.14 -9.73
C THR A 142 0.00 7.51 -11.15
N GLU A 143 0.46 8.63 -11.72
CA GLU A 143 0.20 9.01 -13.12
C GLU A 143 0.69 7.92 -14.08
N ASN A 144 1.93 7.45 -13.90
CA ASN A 144 2.53 6.44 -14.77
C ASN A 144 1.74 5.13 -14.78
N ILE A 145 1.42 4.58 -13.61
CA ILE A 145 0.67 3.32 -13.49
C ILE A 145 -0.77 3.51 -13.98
N SER A 146 -1.42 4.61 -13.59
CA SER A 146 -2.83 4.82 -13.89
C SER A 146 -3.11 5.01 -15.38
N HIS A 147 -2.27 5.73 -16.11
CA HIS A 147 -2.43 5.92 -17.56
C HIS A 147 -2.19 4.64 -18.38
N GLN A 148 -1.47 3.66 -17.84
CA GLN A 148 -1.27 2.36 -18.49
C GLN A 148 -2.44 1.40 -18.27
N ILE A 149 -3.19 1.57 -17.17
CA ILE A 149 -4.25 0.63 -16.75
C ILE A 149 -5.64 1.17 -17.07
N VAL A 150 -5.84 2.50 -16.99
CA VAL A 150 -7.14 3.17 -17.12
C VAL A 150 -7.05 4.21 -18.22
N LYS A 151 -8.04 4.21 -19.13
CA LYS A 151 -8.08 5.13 -20.28
C LYS A 151 -8.08 6.61 -19.85
N ASN A 152 -8.88 6.95 -18.85
CA ASN A 152 -9.05 8.30 -18.31
C ASN A 152 -9.01 8.26 -16.77
N PRO A 153 -7.83 8.22 -16.13
CA PRO A 153 -7.74 8.11 -14.68
C PRO A 153 -8.12 9.43 -14.01
N HIS A 154 -8.99 9.37 -13.00
CA HIS A 154 -9.27 10.50 -12.11
C HIS A 154 -8.36 10.44 -10.89
N ILE A 155 -7.29 11.22 -10.89
CA ILE A 155 -6.33 11.28 -9.77
C ILE A 155 -6.74 12.39 -8.81
N HIS A 156 -6.96 12.02 -7.55
CA HIS A 156 -7.27 12.93 -6.46
C HIS A 156 -6.09 13.01 -5.49
N LEU A 157 -5.89 14.20 -4.91
CA LEU A 157 -4.92 14.42 -3.83
C LEU A 157 -5.66 14.63 -2.51
N VAL A 158 -5.18 14.04 -1.43
CA VAL A 158 -5.69 14.30 -0.08
C VAL A 158 -4.56 14.62 0.89
N SER A 159 -4.78 15.64 1.71
CA SER A 159 -3.94 15.94 2.87
C SER A 159 -4.82 16.03 4.11
N VAL A 160 -4.30 15.53 5.23
CA VAL A 160 -4.97 15.57 6.53
C VAL A 160 -4.12 16.41 7.48
N TYR A 161 -4.73 17.33 8.22
CA TYR A 161 -4.03 18.14 9.21
C TYR A 161 -4.64 17.95 10.61
N PRO A 162 -3.81 17.80 11.67
CA PRO A 162 -4.30 17.67 13.03
C PRO A 162 -4.85 18.98 13.57
N VAL A 163 -5.74 18.90 14.55
CA VAL A 163 -6.14 20.05 15.38
C VAL A 163 -5.25 20.15 16.61
N ALA A 164 -5.10 21.37 17.13
CA ALA A 164 -4.41 21.63 18.38
C ALA A 164 -4.94 20.71 19.50
N PRO A 165 -4.06 19.96 20.20
CA PRO A 165 -4.45 19.17 21.36
C PRO A 165 -5.03 20.04 22.48
N ILE A 166 -6.12 19.57 23.09
CA ILE A 166 -6.82 20.27 24.18
C ILE A 166 -5.87 20.62 25.34
N ASN A 167 -4.91 19.73 25.66
CA ASN A 167 -3.99 19.94 26.79
C ASN A 167 -3.10 21.19 26.61
N ILE A 168 -2.67 21.49 25.38
CA ILE A 168 -1.83 22.67 25.10
C ILE A 168 -2.60 23.96 25.38
N ALA A 169 -3.89 23.98 25.03
CA ALA A 169 -4.77 25.12 25.29
C ALA A 169 -5.01 25.38 26.79
N ILE A 170 -4.87 24.36 27.63
CA ILE A 170 -5.02 24.48 29.10
C ILE A 170 -3.70 24.95 29.73
N GLU A 171 -2.56 24.50 29.22
CA GLU A 171 -1.24 24.79 29.78
C GLU A 171 -0.69 26.17 29.39
N LEU A 172 -1.10 26.73 28.25
CA LEU A 172 -0.62 28.01 27.73
C LEU A 172 -1.77 29.03 27.63
N PRO A 173 -1.88 29.98 28.59
CA PRO A 173 -2.99 30.95 28.62
C PRO A 173 -3.11 31.84 27.39
N ASP A 174 -1.99 32.13 26.73
CA ASP A 174 -1.92 32.97 25.52
C ASP A 174 -2.07 32.18 24.22
N PHE A 175 -2.24 30.85 24.30
CA PHE A 175 -2.42 30.01 23.12
C PHE A 175 -3.87 29.99 22.67
N ASP A 176 -4.15 30.48 21.46
CA ASP A 176 -5.46 30.35 20.81
C ASP A 176 -5.45 29.16 19.81
N PRO A 177 -6.15 28.06 20.12
CA PRO A 177 -6.25 26.90 19.23
C PRO A 177 -6.84 27.22 17.86
N ASN A 178 -7.73 28.22 17.77
CA ASN A 178 -8.39 28.57 16.51
C ASN A 178 -7.41 29.22 15.55
N ILE A 179 -6.56 30.13 16.06
CA ILE A 179 -5.51 30.78 15.26
C ILE A 179 -4.51 29.73 14.76
N TYR A 180 -4.10 28.80 15.63
CA TYR A 180 -3.21 27.70 15.25
C TYR A 180 -3.81 26.81 14.15
N ASN A 181 -5.06 26.35 14.32
CA ASN A 181 -5.74 25.50 13.36
C ASN A 181 -5.95 26.21 12.00
N GLN A 182 -6.31 27.49 12.02
CA GLN A 182 -6.45 28.30 10.80
C GLN A 182 -5.13 28.48 10.07
N ALA A 183 -4.04 28.73 10.80
CA ALA A 183 -2.70 28.84 10.20
C ALA A 183 -2.28 27.53 9.54
N LEU A 184 -2.54 26.39 10.19
CA LEU A 184 -2.22 25.07 9.65
C LEU A 184 -3.06 24.73 8.41
N LEU A 185 -4.38 25.01 8.44
CA LEU A 185 -5.23 24.87 7.27
C LEU A 185 -4.74 25.73 6.10
N ALA A 186 -4.43 27.00 6.35
CA ALA A 186 -3.91 27.92 5.33
C ALA A 186 -2.60 27.39 4.71
N HIS A 187 -1.69 26.86 5.54
CA HIS A 187 -0.46 26.22 5.08
C HIS A 187 -0.74 25.05 4.14
N HIS A 188 -1.61 24.11 4.55
CA HIS A 188 -1.98 22.96 3.73
C HIS A 188 -2.66 23.38 2.41
N LEU A 189 -3.53 24.39 2.41
CA LEU A 189 -4.19 24.89 1.20
C LEU A 189 -3.18 25.48 0.20
N VAL A 190 -2.22 26.28 0.67
CA VAL A 190 -1.17 26.85 -0.17
C VAL A 190 -0.27 25.76 -0.74
N ALA A 191 0.17 24.81 0.10
CA ALA A 191 1.01 23.69 -0.32
C ALA A 191 0.28 22.78 -1.33
N MET A 192 -1.00 22.48 -1.08
CA MET A 192 -1.84 21.70 -1.98
C MET A 192 -2.01 22.41 -3.33
N LYS A 193 -2.26 23.72 -3.33
CA LYS A 193 -2.37 24.52 -4.56
C LYS A 193 -1.08 24.48 -5.38
N LYS A 194 0.07 24.66 -4.74
CA LYS A 194 1.39 24.56 -5.39
C LYS A 194 1.59 23.17 -6.01
N LEU A 195 1.25 22.12 -5.27
CA LEU A 195 1.41 20.74 -5.72
C LEU A 195 0.49 20.40 -6.88
N ARG A 196 -0.81 20.71 -6.78
CA ARG A 196 -1.79 20.41 -7.84
C ARG A 196 -1.50 21.16 -9.15
N GLN A 197 -1.04 22.41 -9.07
CA GLN A 197 -0.67 23.19 -10.25
C GLN A 197 0.53 22.60 -10.99
N ARG A 198 1.51 22.05 -10.25
CA ARG A 198 2.68 21.38 -10.84
C ARG A 198 2.31 20.15 -11.68
N PHE A 199 1.24 19.45 -11.30
CA PHE A 199 0.76 18.24 -11.96
C PHE A 199 -0.52 18.47 -12.78
N THR A 200 -0.95 19.71 -12.95
CA THR A 200 -2.17 20.06 -13.72
C THR A 200 -3.45 19.38 -13.18
N ILE A 201 -3.55 19.22 -11.85
CA ILE A 201 -4.71 18.63 -11.18
C ILE A 201 -5.70 19.76 -10.81
N ASP A 202 -6.95 19.62 -11.28
CA ASP A 202 -8.07 20.53 -10.98
C ASP A 202 -8.36 20.55 -9.47
N GLU A 203 -8.77 21.72 -8.97
CA GLU A 203 -9.06 21.95 -7.54
C GLU A 203 -10.14 21.00 -7.01
N LYS A 204 -11.13 20.65 -7.84
CA LYS A 204 -12.18 19.69 -7.49
C LYS A 204 -11.67 18.29 -7.16
N TYR A 205 -10.44 17.97 -7.55
CA TYR A 205 -9.77 16.70 -7.26
C TYR A 205 -8.83 16.79 -6.04
N THR A 206 -8.77 17.93 -5.36
CA THR A 206 -7.91 18.12 -4.19
C THR A 206 -8.70 18.29 -2.91
N HIS A 207 -8.27 17.61 -1.85
CA HIS A 207 -8.98 17.53 -0.58
C HIS A 207 -8.03 17.86 0.57
N VAL A 208 -8.35 18.88 1.37
CA VAL A 208 -7.67 19.17 2.63
C VAL A 208 -8.68 18.94 3.75
N VAL A 209 -8.38 17.98 4.62
CA VAL A 209 -9.33 17.46 5.60
C VAL A 209 -8.78 17.63 7.01
N GLU A 210 -9.60 18.15 7.91
CA GLU A 210 -9.28 18.21 9.33
C GLU A 210 -9.34 16.81 9.95
N GLY A 211 -8.34 16.47 10.76
CA GLY A 211 -8.41 15.32 11.66
C GLY A 211 -7.06 14.65 11.92
N SER A 212 -7.13 13.49 12.54
CA SER A 212 -5.96 12.61 12.64
C SER A 212 -5.73 11.90 11.30
N SER A 213 -4.47 11.63 10.96
CA SER A 213 -4.09 10.77 9.82
C SER A 213 -4.66 9.34 9.91
N GLU A 214 -5.31 9.01 11.02
CA GLU A 214 -6.09 7.79 11.19
C GLU A 214 -7.40 7.78 10.37
N LYS A 215 -7.82 6.56 10.02
CA LYS A 215 -8.85 6.23 9.01
C LYS A 215 -10.20 6.95 9.15
N LYS A 216 -10.59 7.45 10.32
CA LYS A 216 -11.91 8.08 10.52
C LYS A 216 -12.08 9.37 9.72
N SER A 217 -11.04 10.18 9.60
CA SER A 217 -11.06 11.49 8.92
C SER A 217 -11.16 11.35 7.40
N LEU A 218 -10.67 10.24 6.83
CA LEU A 218 -10.60 10.01 5.38
C LEU A 218 -11.86 9.35 4.78
N LYS A 219 -12.81 8.89 5.60
CA LYS A 219 -14.03 8.20 5.14
C LYS A 219 -14.84 8.98 4.08
N PRO A 220 -15.05 10.31 4.20
CA PRO A 220 -15.82 11.06 3.20
C PRO A 220 -15.20 11.03 1.81
N VAL A 221 -13.86 10.92 1.75
CA VAL A 221 -13.06 10.97 0.51
C VAL A 221 -12.81 9.56 -0.04
N THR A 222 -12.72 8.54 0.81
CA THR A 222 -12.28 7.18 0.44
C THR A 222 -13.40 6.21 0.05
N ASN A 223 -14.67 6.54 0.28
CA ASN A 223 -15.79 5.61 0.03
C ASN A 223 -15.95 5.18 -1.44
N TYR A 224 -15.41 5.94 -2.40
CA TYR A 224 -15.52 5.67 -3.85
C TYR A 224 -14.17 5.59 -4.57
N MET A 225 -13.07 5.66 -3.82
CA MET A 225 -11.73 5.68 -4.40
C MET A 225 -10.94 4.44 -3.98
N GLN A 226 -10.26 3.81 -4.94
CA GLN A 226 -9.21 2.88 -4.55
C GLN A 226 -8.02 3.70 -4.08
N VAL A 227 -7.70 3.56 -2.80
CA VAL A 227 -6.41 3.97 -2.26
C VAL A 227 -5.37 3.09 -2.95
N LEU A 228 -4.66 3.68 -3.89
CA LEU A 228 -3.65 3.03 -4.70
C LEU A 228 -2.31 3.65 -4.34
N LEU A 229 -1.32 2.78 -4.13
CA LEU A 229 0.01 3.05 -3.61
C LEU A 229 0.06 3.45 -2.12
N TYR A 230 0.29 2.44 -1.26
CA TYR A 230 1.06 2.67 -0.04
C TYR A 230 2.54 2.55 -0.41
N CYS A 231 3.14 3.66 -0.82
CA CYS A 231 4.59 3.76 -0.98
C CYS A 231 5.17 4.44 0.25
N VAL A 232 5.63 3.64 1.21
CA VAL A 232 6.52 4.13 2.27
C VAL A 232 7.96 3.95 1.78
N PHE A 233 8.69 5.06 1.66
CA PHE A 233 10.14 5.07 1.84
C PHE A 233 10.46 6.15 2.86
#